data_AF-A0A5E5QRK5-F1
#
_entry.id   AF-A0A5E5QRK5-F1
#
_cell.length_a   1.000
_cell.length_b   1.000
_cell.length_c   1.000
_cell.angle_alpha   90.00
_cell.angle_beta   90.00
_cell.angle_gamma   90.00
#
_symmetry.space_group_name_H-M   'P 1'
#
loop_
_entity.id
_entity.type
_entity.pdbx_description
1 polymer ?
#
loop_
_entity_poly.entity_id
_entity_poly.type
_entity_poly.pdbx_seq_one_letter_code
_entity_poly.pdbx_strand_id
1 'polypeptide(L)'
;MLYKLLLISLFLSGCFTGQDFSHERYMKSLIGTEFKEYAEKYFTYYTRRTVTRKDKPWLMNETFRWTETLNQKQPNGTHIYKYANPFSNCKITLLVNQEGIVINDYSQGDDCDA
;
A
#
# COMPACT_ATOMS: atom_id res chain seq x y z
N MET A 1 53.64 -2.35 9.86
CA MET A 1 52.38 -1.69 10.26
C MET A 1 51.45 -1.54 9.05
N LEU A 2 50.98 -2.65 8.45
CA LEU A 2 50.16 -2.62 7.23
C LEU A 2 48.82 -3.37 7.35
N TYR A 3 48.52 -3.95 8.51
CA TYR A 3 47.33 -4.81 8.69
C TYR A 3 46.17 -4.15 9.44
N LYS A 4 46.29 -2.86 9.80
CA LYS A 4 45.24 -2.11 10.52
C LYS A 4 44.34 -1.25 9.62
N LEU A 5 44.65 -1.12 8.33
CA LEU A 5 43.90 -0.28 7.39
C LEU A 5 42.85 -1.04 6.56
N LEU A 6 42.77 -2.37 6.72
CA LEU A 6 41.90 -3.23 5.90
C LEU A 6 40.57 -3.60 6.57
N LEU A 7 40.24 -2.98 7.71
CA LEU A 7 39.01 -3.23 8.47
C LEU A 7 37.99 -2.09 8.40
N ILE A 8 38.29 -1.00 7.67
CA ILE A 8 37.43 0.19 7.55
C ILE A 8 36.76 0.26 6.16
N SER A 9 36.52 -0.88 5.50
CA SER A 9 35.74 -0.94 4.25
C SER A 9 34.46 -1.78 4.37
N LEU A 10 34.08 -2.18 5.60
CA LEU A 10 32.84 -2.93 5.88
C LEU A 10 31.64 -2.03 6.18
N PHE A 11 31.80 -0.71 6.11
CA PHE A 11 30.72 0.24 6.27
C PHE A 11 30.40 0.90 4.93
N LEU A 12 29.11 0.85 4.56
CA LEU A 12 28.45 1.67 3.53
C LEU A 12 28.26 1.08 2.13
N SER A 13 27.93 -0.22 2.03
CA SER A 13 27.13 -0.70 0.89
C SER A 13 25.84 -1.37 1.36
N GLY A 14 25.25 -0.86 2.44
CA GLY A 14 23.80 -0.94 2.63
C GLY A 14 23.16 0.09 1.71
N CYS A 15 23.25 -0.10 0.39
CA CYS A 15 22.40 0.61 -0.54
C CYS A 15 20.98 0.17 -0.21
N PHE A 16 20.34 1.01 0.61
CA PHE A 16 18.91 1.17 0.74
C PHE A 16 18.33 1.17 -0.67
N THR A 17 18.01 0.00 -1.21
CA THR A 17 17.00 -0.10 -2.25
C THR A 17 15.69 0.12 -1.53
N GLY A 18 15.42 1.38 -1.18
CA GLY A 18 14.06 1.86 -1.11
C GLY A 18 13.51 1.70 -2.52
N GLN A 19 13.09 0.47 -2.84
CA GLN A 19 12.19 0.29 -3.96
C GLN A 19 10.94 1.02 -3.52
N ASP A 20 10.74 2.21 -4.10
CA ASP A 20 9.41 2.79 -4.22
C ASP A 20 8.57 1.71 -4.91
N PHE A 21 7.90 0.90 -4.08
CA PHE A 21 6.89 -0.01 -4.56
C PHE A 21 5.75 0.88 -5.02
N SER A 22 5.64 1.07 -6.34
CA SER A 22 4.47 1.71 -6.91
C SER A 22 3.23 0.98 -6.41
N HIS A 23 2.18 1.73 -6.07
CA HIS A 23 0.93 1.13 -5.60
C HIS A 23 0.41 0.08 -6.57
N GLU A 24 0.49 0.28 -7.89
CA GLU A 24 0.10 -0.73 -8.88
C GLU A 24 0.79 -2.09 -8.61
N ARG A 25 2.07 -2.08 -8.24
CA ARG A 25 2.82 -3.30 -7.90
C ARG A 25 2.39 -3.86 -6.54
N TYR A 26 2.06 -3.00 -5.58
CA TYR A 26 1.55 -3.43 -4.27
C TYR A 26 0.12 -4.00 -4.36
N MET A 27 -0.76 -3.36 -5.12
CA MET A 27 -2.14 -3.77 -5.33
C MET A 27 -2.20 -5.11 -6.07
N LYS A 28 -1.39 -5.28 -7.12
CA LYS A 28 -1.15 -6.59 -7.74
C LYS A 28 -0.62 -7.63 -6.76
N SER A 29 0.16 -7.23 -5.75
CA SER A 29 0.65 -8.14 -4.70
C SER A 29 -0.41 -8.53 -3.69
N LEU A 30 -1.55 -7.83 -3.61
CA LEU A 30 -2.65 -8.22 -2.73
C LEU A 30 -3.46 -9.39 -3.32
N ILE A 31 -3.53 -9.52 -4.65
CA ILE A 31 -4.21 -10.66 -5.28
C ILE A 31 -3.55 -11.97 -4.82
N GLY A 32 -4.37 -12.91 -4.36
CA GLY A 32 -3.93 -14.20 -3.82
C GLY A 32 -3.55 -14.18 -2.34
N THR A 33 -3.61 -13.02 -1.67
CA THR A 33 -3.33 -12.92 -0.23
C THR A 33 -4.62 -12.96 0.60
N GLU A 34 -4.48 -13.33 1.88
CA GLU A 34 -5.58 -13.22 2.84
C GLU A 34 -5.94 -11.76 3.10
N PHE A 35 -7.22 -11.45 2.96
CA PHE A 35 -7.75 -10.10 3.12
C PHE A 35 -7.47 -9.54 4.52
N LYS A 36 -7.79 -10.28 5.59
CA LYS A 36 -7.64 -9.78 6.96
C LYS A 36 -6.18 -9.57 7.37
N GLU A 37 -5.29 -10.43 6.91
CA GLU A 37 -3.88 -10.40 7.31
C GLU A 37 -3.10 -9.33 6.54
N TYR A 38 -3.33 -9.22 5.23
CA TYR A 38 -2.49 -8.40 4.34
C TYR A 38 -3.22 -7.15 3.84
N ALA A 39 -4.40 -7.31 3.24
CA ALA A 39 -5.08 -6.21 2.58
C ALA A 39 -5.74 -5.24 3.58
N GLU A 40 -6.59 -5.73 4.47
CA GLU A 40 -7.30 -4.94 5.49
C GLU A 40 -6.32 -4.15 6.36
N LYS A 41 -5.17 -4.75 6.70
CA LYS A 41 -4.11 -4.09 7.46
C LYS A 41 -3.63 -2.80 6.78
N TYR A 42 -3.47 -2.82 5.46
CA TYR A 42 -3.07 -1.66 4.70
C TYR A 42 -4.09 -0.52 4.77
N PHE A 43 -5.39 -0.84 4.81
CA PHE A 43 -6.45 0.18 4.83
C PHE A 43 -6.79 0.65 6.24
N THR A 44 -6.66 -0.22 7.24
CA THR A 44 -7.08 0.04 8.64
C THR A 44 -5.96 0.59 9.52
N TYR A 45 -4.69 0.29 9.25
CA TYR A 45 -3.58 0.89 9.98
C TYR A 45 -3.20 2.24 9.36
N TYR A 46 -2.61 3.09 10.22
CA TYR A 46 -2.01 4.35 9.82
C TYR A 46 -0.88 4.09 8.82
N THR A 47 -1.13 4.31 7.54
CA THR A 47 -0.11 4.21 6.51
C THR A 47 0.64 5.53 6.45
N ARG A 48 1.98 5.45 6.43
CA ARG A 48 2.84 6.60 6.14
C ARG A 48 3.05 6.60 4.63
N ARG A 49 2.47 7.56 3.92
CA ARG A 49 2.67 7.70 2.48
C ARG A 49 3.26 9.08 2.18
N THR A 50 4.29 9.09 1.34
CA THR A 50 4.91 10.30 0.81
C THR A 50 4.11 10.75 -0.41
N VAL A 51 2.87 11.21 -0.21
CA VAL A 51 2.04 11.68 -1.33
C VAL A 51 2.56 13.04 -1.80
N THR A 52 3.34 13.03 -2.88
CA THR A 52 3.88 14.25 -3.48
C THR A 52 2.78 14.94 -4.28
N ARG A 53 2.09 15.93 -3.69
CA ARG A 53 1.03 16.65 -4.40
C ARG A 53 1.53 17.98 -4.94
N LYS A 54 1.34 18.20 -6.25
CA LYS A 54 1.75 19.44 -6.96
C LYS A 54 1.17 20.71 -6.31
N ASP A 55 -0.06 20.63 -5.82
CA ASP A 55 -0.77 21.79 -5.25
C ASP A 55 -0.79 21.80 -3.71
N LYS A 56 -0.27 20.76 -3.06
CA LYS A 56 -0.26 20.62 -1.59
C LYS A 56 1.02 19.94 -1.09
N PRO A 57 2.18 20.60 -1.20
CA PRO A 57 3.48 20.02 -0.85
C PRO A 57 3.61 19.66 0.64
N TRP A 58 2.73 20.17 1.51
CA TRP A 58 2.70 19.81 2.93
C TRP A 58 2.21 18.39 3.22
N LEU A 59 1.49 17.74 2.28
CA LEU A 59 0.94 16.40 2.48
C LEU A 59 2.01 15.28 2.49
N MET A 60 3.26 15.59 2.13
CA MET A 60 4.33 14.58 2.01
C MET A 60 4.68 13.86 3.32
N ASN A 61 4.26 14.40 4.47
CA ASN A 61 4.60 13.88 5.80
C ASN A 61 3.38 13.40 6.60
N GLU A 62 2.19 13.35 6.00
CA GLU A 62 0.97 13.00 6.74
C GLU A 62 0.76 11.49 6.83
N THR A 63 0.31 11.07 8.01
CA THR A 63 -0.09 9.67 8.25
C THR A 63 -1.61 9.60 8.18
N PHE A 64 -2.15 8.63 7.43
CA PHE A 64 -3.59 8.52 7.28
C PHE A 64 -4.10 7.09 7.28
N ARG A 65 -5.41 7.00 7.48
CA ARG A 65 -6.20 5.79 7.36
C ARG A 65 -7.17 5.94 6.19
N TRP A 66 -7.36 4.87 5.43
CA TRP A 66 -8.38 4.83 4.39
C TRP A 66 -9.78 4.75 5.00
N THR A 67 -10.75 5.38 4.35
CA THR A 67 -12.16 5.32 4.79
C THR A 67 -12.87 4.19 4.07
N GLU A 68 -13.41 3.21 4.81
CA GLU A 68 -14.29 2.20 4.22
C GLU A 68 -15.61 2.86 3.80
N THR A 69 -15.97 2.69 2.53
CA THR A 69 -17.18 3.26 1.92
C THR A 69 -18.18 2.19 1.50
N LEU A 70 -17.74 0.93 1.38
CA LEU A 70 -18.60 -0.21 1.10
C LEU A 70 -18.01 -1.48 1.70
N ASN A 71 -18.89 -2.33 2.23
CA ASN A 71 -18.58 -3.64 2.77
C ASN A 71 -19.81 -4.53 2.52
N GLN A 72 -19.80 -5.28 1.42
CA GLN A 72 -20.99 -5.99 0.95
C GLN A 72 -20.66 -7.40 0.45
N LYS A 73 -21.37 -8.40 0.98
CA LYS A 73 -21.35 -9.77 0.47
C LYS A 73 -22.34 -9.94 -0.68
N GLN A 74 -21.88 -10.52 -1.79
CA GLN A 74 -22.68 -10.85 -2.97
C GLN A 74 -23.33 -12.24 -2.83
N PRO A 75 -24.42 -12.52 -3.59
CA PRO A 75 -25.09 -13.83 -3.57
C PRO A 75 -24.19 -15.01 -3.97
N ASN A 76 -23.18 -14.78 -4.82
CA ASN A 76 -22.18 -15.79 -5.18
C ASN A 76 -21.11 -16.01 -4.07
N GLY A 77 -21.26 -15.31 -2.94
CA GLY A 77 -20.37 -15.35 -1.78
C GLY A 77 -19.07 -14.56 -1.92
N THR A 78 -18.85 -13.85 -3.03
CA THR A 78 -17.76 -12.86 -3.12
C THR A 78 -18.11 -11.66 -2.24
N HIS A 79 -17.12 -11.12 -1.53
CA HIS A 79 -17.24 -9.93 -0.74
C HIS A 79 -16.59 -8.75 -1.44
N ILE A 80 -17.26 -7.60 -1.45
CA ILE A 80 -16.79 -6.35 -2.04
C ILE A 80 -16.46 -5.38 -0.92
N TYR A 81 -15.21 -4.93 -0.87
CA TYR A 81 -14.76 -3.85 0.00
C TYR A 81 -14.41 -2.64 -0.84
N LYS A 82 -14.81 -1.44 -0.42
CA LYS A 82 -14.38 -0.18 -1.06
C LYS A 82 -13.78 0.77 -0.05
N TYR A 83 -12.64 1.34 -0.39
CA TYR A 83 -11.90 2.29 0.43
C TYR A 83 -11.68 3.59 -0.33
N ALA A 84 -11.74 4.73 0.37
CA ALA A 84 -11.46 6.05 -0.18
C ALA A 84 -10.30 6.70 0.55
N ASN A 85 -9.40 7.33 -0.21
CA ASN A 85 -8.30 8.10 0.35
C ASN A 85 -8.89 9.43 0.91
N PRO A 86 -8.59 9.81 2.16
CA PRO A 86 -9.10 11.07 2.72
C PRO A 86 -8.49 12.33 2.07
N PHE A 87 -7.35 12.19 1.40
CA PHE A 87 -6.59 13.31 0.85
C PHE A 87 -6.58 13.38 -0.67
N SER A 88 -7.01 12.33 -1.38
CA SER A 88 -7.13 12.33 -2.84
C SER A 88 -8.50 11.83 -3.29
N ASN A 89 -8.77 11.87 -4.58
CA ASN A 89 -9.95 11.25 -5.19
C ASN A 89 -9.76 9.73 -5.42
N CYS A 90 -8.64 9.15 -4.97
CA CYS A 90 -8.39 7.72 -5.13
C CYS A 90 -9.41 6.87 -4.34
N LYS A 91 -9.95 5.87 -5.02
CA LYS A 91 -10.82 4.85 -4.48
C LYS A 91 -10.28 3.48 -4.85
N ILE A 92 -10.27 2.57 -3.89
CA ILE A 92 -9.84 1.19 -4.05
C ILE A 92 -11.06 0.28 -3.86
N THR A 93 -11.21 -0.71 -4.72
CA THR A 93 -12.19 -1.79 -4.57
C THR A 93 -11.46 -3.11 -4.51
N LEU A 94 -11.77 -3.94 -3.52
CA LEU A 94 -11.26 -5.30 -3.40
C LEU A 94 -12.40 -6.30 -3.51
N LEU A 95 -12.18 -7.35 -4.30
CA LEU A 95 -13.03 -8.52 -4.36
C LEU A 95 -12.37 -9.67 -3.60
N VAL A 96 -13.08 -10.22 -2.62
CA VAL A 96 -12.59 -11.27 -1.74
C VAL A 96 -13.48 -12.49 -1.87
N ASN A 97 -12.92 -13.67 -2.09
CA ASN A 97 -13.70 -14.90 -2.20
C ASN A 97 -14.22 -15.37 -0.82
N GLN A 98 -14.96 -16.48 -0.79
CA GLN A 98 -15.54 -17.04 0.44
C GLN A 98 -14.48 -17.52 1.45
N GLU A 99 -13.27 -17.80 0.98
CA GLU A 99 -12.13 -18.25 1.80
C GLU A 99 -11.36 -17.06 2.40
N GLY A 100 -11.74 -15.82 2.08
CA GLY A 100 -11.05 -14.63 2.57
C GLY A 100 -9.84 -14.24 1.73
N ILE A 101 -9.69 -14.79 0.52
CA ILE A 101 -8.60 -14.46 -0.40
C ILE A 101 -9.02 -13.34 -1.35
N VAL A 102 -8.16 -12.33 -1.50
CA VAL A 102 -8.35 -11.27 -2.49
C VAL A 102 -8.18 -11.87 -3.89
N ILE A 103 -9.24 -11.84 -4.70
CA ILE A 103 -9.24 -12.40 -6.06
C ILE A 103 -9.16 -11.31 -7.13
N ASN A 104 -9.46 -10.06 -6.78
CA ASN A 104 -9.31 -8.93 -7.68
C ASN A 104 -9.21 -7.62 -6.91
N ASP A 105 -8.61 -6.63 -7.54
CA ASP A 105 -8.49 -5.28 -7.04
C ASP A 105 -8.68 -4.27 -8.17
N TYR A 106 -9.24 -3.11 -7.83
CA TYR A 106 -9.45 -2.02 -8.76
C TYR A 106 -9.17 -0.69 -8.08
N SER A 107 -8.37 0.15 -8.74
CA SER A 107 -8.10 1.51 -8.29
C SER A 107 -8.70 2.51 -9.27
N GLN A 108 -9.33 3.57 -8.76
CA GLN A 108 -9.94 4.62 -9.57
C GLN A 108 -9.63 5.99 -8.96
N GLY A 109 -9.21 6.94 -9.78
CA GLY A 109 -8.89 8.31 -9.38
C GLY A 109 -7.40 8.61 -9.49
N ASP A 110 -7.04 9.83 -9.14
CA ASP A 110 -5.66 10.30 -9.13
C ASP A 110 -4.98 9.88 -7.83
N ASP A 111 -3.65 9.82 -7.86
CA ASP A 111 -2.81 9.51 -6.69
C ASP A 111 -3.17 8.17 -6.01
N CYS A 112 -3.77 7.24 -6.75
CA CYS A 112 -3.81 5.85 -6.30
C CYS A 112 -2.39 5.30 -6.21
N ASP A 113 -1.55 5.67 -7.20
CA ASP A 113 -0.19 5.18 -7.34
C ASP A 113 0.92 5.89 -6.56
N ALA A 114 0.59 7.03 -5.93
CA ALA A 114 1.53 7.91 -5.24
C ALA A 114 1.77 7.56 -3.77
#